data_AF-A0A238KFC8-F1
#
_entry.id   AF-A0A238KFC8-F1
#
_cell.length_a   1.000
_cell.length_b   1.000
_cell.length_c   1.000
_cell.angle_alpha   90.00
_cell.angle_beta   90.00
_cell.angle_gamma   90.00
#
_symmetry.space_group_name_H-M   'P 1'
#
loop_
_entity.id
_entity.type
_entity.pdbx_description
1 polymer ?
#
loop_
_entity_poly.entity_id
_entity_poly.type
_entity_poly.pdbx_seq_one_letter_code
_entity_poly.pdbx_strand_id
1 'polypeptide(L)'
;MAHSSQINAGPTRPLASQPTATAAKLMLVLVASFVTLVPGGPIETRDFSGLGGTVFWGFNAFLIALALLAVGSAVAMLRGSATASWGAIVAAWGYIFVVLLDLGHVFPSSPDPIPLMLGLIEILDFILAFYILALAHRGLGHL
;
A
#
# COMPACT_ATOMS: atom_id res chain seq x y z
N MET A 1 8.70 40.92 -42.35
CA MET A 1 7.58 40.38 -41.55
C MET A 1 7.91 38.94 -41.21
N ALA A 2 8.51 38.70 -40.04
CA ALA A 2 8.85 37.36 -39.59
C ALA A 2 7.63 36.76 -38.88
N HIS A 3 7.10 35.68 -39.44
CA HIS A 3 5.97 34.94 -38.90
C HIS A 3 6.52 33.96 -37.85
N SER A 4 6.40 34.33 -36.57
CA SER A 4 6.82 33.50 -35.45
C SER A 4 5.85 32.33 -35.29
N SER A 5 6.22 31.15 -35.80
CA SER A 5 5.50 29.90 -35.55
C SER A 5 5.51 29.57 -34.06
N GLN A 6 4.37 29.77 -33.41
CA GLN A 6 4.08 29.25 -32.08
C GLN A 6 4.03 27.71 -32.17
N ILE A 7 5.05 27.05 -31.64
CA ILE A 7 5.10 25.60 -31.53
C ILE A 7 4.10 25.22 -30.43
N ASN A 8 2.96 24.68 -30.85
CA ASN A 8 1.88 24.24 -29.99
C ASN A 8 2.35 23.00 -29.20
N ALA A 9 2.88 23.20 -27.98
CA ALA A 9 3.18 22.11 -27.08
C ALA A 9 1.87 21.42 -26.72
N GLY A 10 1.69 20.17 -27.16
CA GLY A 10 0.52 19.37 -26.83
C GLY A 10 0.33 19.27 -25.30
N PRO A 11 -0.86 18.89 -24.82
CA PRO A 11 -1.18 18.90 -23.39
C PRO A 11 -0.19 18.04 -22.61
N THR A 12 0.72 18.70 -21.89
CA THR A 12 1.64 18.04 -20.97
C THR A 12 0.82 17.56 -19.79
N ARG A 13 0.76 16.24 -19.59
CA ARG A 13 0.15 15.69 -18.38
C ARG A 13 0.91 16.27 -17.18
N PRO A 14 0.24 16.88 -16.20
CA PRO A 14 0.94 17.41 -15.04
C PRO A 14 1.64 16.25 -14.32
N LEU A 15 2.93 16.40 -14.07
CA LEU A 15 3.68 15.46 -13.24
C LEU A 15 3.16 15.55 -11.80
N ALA A 16 3.16 14.42 -11.10
CA ALA A 16 2.78 14.38 -9.69
C ALA A 16 3.69 15.31 -8.86
N SER A 17 3.12 15.94 -7.82
CA SER A 17 3.93 16.68 -6.86
C SER A 17 4.94 15.74 -6.20
N GLN A 18 6.12 16.25 -5.79
CA GLN A 18 7.13 15.44 -5.13
C GLN A 18 6.60 14.58 -3.96
N PRO A 19 5.80 15.10 -3.00
CA PRO A 19 5.27 14.27 -1.92
C PRO A 19 4.36 13.16 -2.44
N THR A 20 3.51 13.44 -3.44
CA THR A 20 2.64 12.46 -4.08
C THR A 20 3.45 11.37 -4.78
N ALA A 21 4.47 11.74 -5.54
CA ALA A 21 5.34 10.78 -6.22
C ALA A 21 6.11 9.89 -5.23
N THR A 22 6.59 10.46 -4.13
CA THR A 22 7.28 9.70 -3.07
C THR A 22 6.33 8.76 -2.36
N ALA A 23 5.15 9.22 -1.95
CA ALA A 23 4.12 8.38 -1.34
C ALA A 23 3.75 7.20 -2.25
N ALA A 24 3.60 7.42 -3.55
CA ALA A 24 3.30 6.36 -4.50
C ALA A 24 4.41 5.30 -4.61
N LYS A 25 5.68 5.72 -4.63
CA LYS A 25 6.82 4.78 -4.66
C LYS A 25 6.90 3.96 -3.37
N LEU A 26 6.75 4.61 -2.22
CA LEU A 26 6.72 3.93 -0.93
C LEU A 26 5.54 2.96 -0.84
N MET A 27 4.37 3.32 -1.37
CA MET A 27 3.22 2.41 -1.45
C MET A 27 3.52 1.16 -2.28
N LEU A 28 4.24 1.28 -3.41
CA LEU A 28 4.64 0.12 -4.20
C LEU A 28 5.66 -0.76 -3.47
N VAL A 29 6.59 -0.15 -2.71
CA VAL A 29 7.52 -0.89 -1.84
C VAL A 29 6.75 -1.62 -0.74
N LEU A 30 5.78 -0.95 -0.10
CA LEU A 30 4.91 -1.55 0.91
C LEU A 30 4.17 -2.76 0.35
N VAL A 31 3.55 -2.64 -0.84
CA VAL A 31 2.85 -3.78 -1.47
C VAL A 31 3.81 -4.92 -1.78
N ALA A 32 5.01 -4.63 -2.33
CA ALA A 32 6.00 -5.65 -2.64
C ALA A 32 6.47 -6.40 -1.39
N SER A 33 6.68 -5.67 -0.28
CA SER A 33 7.00 -6.24 1.03
C SER A 33 5.84 -7.09 1.55
N PHE A 34 4.62 -6.55 1.54
CA PHE A 34 3.42 -7.20 2.07
C PHE A 34 3.11 -8.54 1.41
N VAL A 35 3.29 -8.65 0.09
CA VAL A 35 3.10 -9.90 -0.66
C VAL A 35 4.01 -11.03 -0.15
N THR A 36 5.13 -10.70 0.51
CA THR A 36 6.00 -11.73 1.11
C THR A 36 5.42 -12.37 2.38
N LEU A 37 4.49 -11.68 3.04
CA LEU A 37 3.96 -12.00 4.37
C LEU A 37 2.55 -12.63 4.32
N VAL A 38 1.90 -12.66 3.15
CA VAL A 38 0.57 -13.27 3.03
C VAL A 38 0.66 -14.80 3.15
N PRO A 39 -0.41 -15.51 3.54
CA PRO A 39 -0.42 -16.97 3.57
C PRO A 39 0.05 -17.60 2.24
N GLY A 40 1.05 -18.48 2.31
CA GLY A 40 1.69 -19.08 1.12
C GLY A 40 2.76 -18.20 0.46
N GLY A 41 3.07 -17.05 1.04
CA GLY A 41 4.20 -16.20 0.68
C GLY A 41 5.55 -16.78 1.11
N PRO A 42 6.67 -16.24 0.59
CA PRO A 42 8.01 -16.74 0.85
C PRO A 42 8.48 -16.63 2.33
N ILE A 43 7.88 -15.74 3.13
CA ILE A 43 8.30 -15.50 4.53
C ILE A 43 7.27 -16.02 5.52
N GLU A 44 6.00 -16.11 5.13
CA GLU A 44 4.93 -16.64 5.96
C GLU A 44 5.00 -18.17 6.03
N THR A 45 5.50 -18.68 7.15
CA THR A 45 5.67 -20.13 7.39
C THR A 45 4.61 -20.72 8.30
N ARG A 46 3.67 -19.94 8.83
CA ARG A 46 2.62 -20.43 9.73
C ARG A 46 1.61 -21.29 8.97
N ASP A 47 1.11 -22.35 9.60
CA ASP A 47 0.01 -23.14 9.05
C ASP A 47 -1.36 -22.50 9.35
N PHE A 48 -2.14 -22.27 8.29
CA PHE A 48 -3.50 -21.74 8.33
C PHE A 48 -4.57 -22.77 7.92
N SER A 49 -4.18 -24.03 7.70
CA SER A 49 -5.09 -25.12 7.29
C SER A 49 -6.26 -25.35 8.26
N GLY A 50 -6.07 -24.99 9.54
CA GLY A 50 -7.10 -25.05 10.58
C GLY A 50 -8.12 -23.90 10.55
N LEU A 51 -7.90 -22.85 9.76
CA LEU A 51 -8.87 -21.76 9.61
C LEU A 51 -10.09 -22.25 8.83
N GLY A 52 -11.30 -21.97 9.35
CA GLY A 52 -12.54 -22.24 8.63
C GLY A 52 -12.55 -21.55 7.26
N GLY A 53 -13.01 -22.26 6.22
CA GLY A 53 -12.89 -21.81 4.83
C GLY A 53 -13.40 -20.39 4.58
N THR A 54 -14.52 -19.99 5.19
CA THR A 54 -15.05 -18.63 5.03
C THR A 54 -14.12 -17.55 5.57
N VAL A 55 -13.49 -17.77 6.72
CA VAL A 55 -12.57 -16.81 7.34
C VAL A 55 -11.29 -16.69 6.52
N PHE A 56 -10.71 -17.84 6.13
CA PHE A 56 -9.52 -17.88 5.30
C PHE A 56 -9.72 -17.16 3.96
N TRP A 57 -10.78 -17.53 3.22
CA TRP A 57 -11.07 -16.93 1.91
C TRP A 57 -11.47 -15.46 2.02
N GLY A 58 -12.26 -15.10 3.04
CA GLY A 58 -12.67 -13.72 3.27
C GLY A 58 -11.49 -12.79 3.57
N PHE A 59 -10.56 -13.26 4.41
CA PHE A 59 -9.35 -12.50 4.73
C PHE A 59 -8.45 -12.34 3.50
N ASN A 60 -8.21 -13.40 2.74
CA ASN A 60 -7.41 -13.33 1.51
C ASN A 60 -8.05 -12.41 0.45
N ALA A 61 -9.37 -12.47 0.27
CA ALA A 61 -10.08 -11.57 -0.62
C ALA A 61 -9.93 -10.10 -0.20
N PHE A 62 -9.97 -9.83 1.11
CA PHE A 62 -9.70 -8.50 1.67
C PHE A 62 -8.25 -8.04 1.39
N LEU A 63 -7.25 -8.91 1.61
CA LEU A 63 -5.84 -8.59 1.33
C LEU A 63 -5.60 -8.28 -0.16
N ILE A 64 -6.22 -9.05 -1.05
CA ILE A 64 -6.16 -8.82 -2.51
C ILE A 64 -6.78 -7.47 -2.85
N ALA A 65 -7.98 -7.17 -2.33
CA ALA A 65 -8.64 -5.89 -2.57
C ALA A 65 -7.81 -4.71 -2.07
N LEU A 66 -7.16 -4.86 -0.91
CA LEU A 66 -6.26 -3.87 -0.33
C LEU A 66 -5.04 -3.63 -1.23
N ALA A 67 -4.40 -4.70 -1.71
CA ALA A 67 -3.26 -4.61 -2.63
C ALA A 67 -3.66 -3.95 -3.96
N LEU A 68 -4.81 -4.30 -4.53
CA LEU A 68 -5.32 -3.69 -5.76
C LEU A 68 -5.61 -2.19 -5.56
N LEU A 69 -6.21 -1.80 -4.44
CA LEU A 69 -6.42 -0.40 -4.09
C LEU A 69 -5.09 0.35 -3.95
N ALA A 70 -4.11 -0.23 -3.26
CA ALA A 70 -2.79 0.35 -3.07
C ALA A 70 -2.06 0.58 -4.40
N VAL A 71 -1.99 -0.46 -5.25
CA VAL A 71 -1.34 -0.39 -6.57
C VAL A 71 -2.08 0.59 -7.48
N GLY A 72 -3.40 0.51 -7.55
CA GLY A 72 -4.22 1.40 -8.37
C GLY A 72 -4.03 2.87 -7.98
N SER A 73 -4.03 3.16 -6.67
CA SER A 73 -3.78 4.50 -6.14
C SER A 73 -2.36 4.98 -6.47
N ALA A 74 -1.35 4.14 -6.25
CA ALA A 74 0.04 4.48 -6.55
C ALA A 74 0.26 4.78 -8.04
N VAL A 75 -0.29 3.96 -8.94
CA VAL A 75 -0.20 4.20 -10.39
C VAL A 75 -0.91 5.49 -10.79
N ALA A 76 -2.10 5.76 -10.24
CA ALA A 76 -2.83 7.00 -10.51
C ALA A 76 -2.10 8.24 -9.98
N MET A 77 -1.50 8.15 -8.80
CA MET A 77 -0.64 9.18 -8.22
C MET A 77 0.58 9.46 -9.11
N LEU A 78 1.28 8.42 -9.58
CA LEU A 78 2.40 8.56 -10.52
C LEU A 78 1.99 9.17 -11.87
N ARG A 79 0.72 9.04 -12.26
CA ARG A 79 0.13 9.67 -13.46
C ARG A 79 -0.34 11.11 -13.23
N GLY A 80 -0.07 11.70 -12.07
CA GLY A 80 -0.38 13.09 -11.75
C GLY A 80 -1.70 13.31 -11.02
N SER A 81 -2.43 12.25 -10.65
CA SER A 81 -3.69 12.38 -9.92
C SER A 81 -3.45 12.60 -8.43
N ALA A 82 -3.52 13.85 -7.97
CA ALA A 82 -3.42 14.16 -6.54
C ALA A 82 -4.60 13.57 -5.74
N THR A 83 -5.79 13.46 -6.33
CA THR A 83 -6.97 12.88 -5.65
C THR A 83 -6.82 11.39 -5.38
N ALA A 84 -5.95 10.69 -6.12
CA ALA A 84 -5.64 9.28 -5.84
C ALA A 84 -4.91 9.08 -4.50
N SER A 85 -4.36 10.15 -3.90
CA SER A 85 -3.81 10.11 -2.54
C SER A 85 -4.85 9.69 -1.49
N TRP A 86 -6.15 9.93 -1.72
CA TRP A 86 -7.22 9.40 -0.86
C TRP A 86 -7.24 7.87 -0.83
N GLY A 87 -7.10 7.23 -1.99
CA GLY A 87 -7.02 5.77 -2.07
C GLY A 87 -5.76 5.24 -1.37
N ALA A 88 -4.64 5.96 -1.48
CA ALA A 88 -3.42 5.62 -0.76
C ALA A 88 -3.59 5.74 0.78
N ILE A 89 -4.30 6.76 1.26
CA ILE A 89 -4.63 6.92 2.68
C ILE A 89 -5.48 5.76 3.18
N VAL A 90 -6.54 5.40 2.45
CA VAL A 90 -7.41 4.27 2.81
C VAL A 90 -6.63 2.96 2.84
N ALA A 91 -5.78 2.72 1.83
CA ALA A 91 -4.97 1.52 1.78
C ALA A 91 -3.89 1.48 2.90
N ALA A 92 -3.25 2.61 3.23
CA ALA A 92 -2.29 2.67 4.33
C ALA A 92 -2.97 2.40 5.68
N TRP A 93 -4.17 2.95 5.92
CA TRP A 93 -4.95 2.61 7.11
C TRP A 93 -5.40 1.14 7.14
N GLY A 94 -5.82 0.60 6.00
CA GLY A 94 -6.13 -0.82 5.89
C GLY A 94 -4.93 -1.72 6.23
N TYR A 95 -3.74 -1.33 5.77
CA TYR A 95 -2.49 -2.03 6.11
C TYR A 95 -2.18 -1.97 7.61
N ILE A 96 -2.22 -0.76 8.20
CA ILE A 96 -2.03 -0.55 9.64
C ILE A 96 -3.01 -1.42 10.45
N PHE A 97 -4.27 -1.45 10.02
CA PHE A 97 -5.29 -2.28 10.66
C PHE A 97 -4.93 -3.77 10.60
N VAL A 98 -4.49 -4.29 9.45
CA VAL A 98 -4.05 -5.69 9.32
C VAL A 98 -2.90 -6.02 10.28
N VAL A 99 -1.86 -5.19 10.31
CA VAL A 99 -0.69 -5.42 11.19
C VAL A 99 -1.09 -5.36 12.66
N LEU A 100 -1.94 -4.42 13.07
CA LEU A 100 -2.41 -4.35 14.45
C LEU A 100 -3.28 -5.55 14.84
N LEU A 101 -4.06 -6.10 13.90
CA LEU A 101 -4.82 -7.31 14.15
C LEU A 101 -3.94 -8.56 14.26
N ASP A 102 -2.88 -8.67 13.45
CA ASP A 102 -1.95 -9.80 13.51
C ASP A 102 -1.09 -9.75 14.78
N LEU A 103 -0.42 -8.61 15.05
CA LEU A 103 0.35 -8.42 16.29
C LEU A 103 -0.52 -8.45 17.56
N GLY A 104 -1.78 -8.02 17.44
CA GLY A 104 -2.78 -8.08 18.51
C GLY A 104 -3.35 -9.48 18.76
N HIS A 105 -2.91 -10.50 18.00
CA HIS A 105 -3.39 -11.88 18.08
C HIS A 105 -4.93 -12.00 17.92
N VAL A 106 -5.54 -11.10 17.12
CA VAL A 106 -6.99 -11.10 16.88
C VAL A 106 -7.38 -12.14 15.83
N PHE A 107 -6.47 -12.46 14.89
CA PHE A 107 -6.67 -13.59 13.98
C PHE A 107 -6.57 -14.92 14.73
N PRO A 108 -7.32 -15.95 14.32
CA PRO A 108 -7.21 -17.26 14.95
C PRO A 108 -5.77 -17.73 14.80
N SER A 109 -5.13 -17.94 15.95
CA SER A 109 -3.69 -18.07 16.02
C SER A 109 -3.29 -19.45 15.52
N SER A 110 -2.37 -19.48 14.56
CA SER A 110 -1.62 -20.70 14.29
C SER A 110 -0.90 -21.12 15.57
N PRO A 111 -0.79 -22.43 15.87
CA PRO A 111 0.04 -22.89 16.99
C PRO A 111 1.53 -22.55 16.77
N ASP A 112 1.93 -22.20 15.54
CA ASP A 112 3.27 -21.76 15.21
C ASP A 112 3.50 -20.29 15.61
N PRO A 113 4.57 -19.97 16.36
CA PRO A 113 4.89 -18.60 16.71
C PRO A 113 5.24 -17.78 15.46
N ILE A 114 4.94 -16.48 15.50
CA ILE A 114 5.35 -15.54 14.44
C ILE A 114 6.87 -15.61 14.25
N PRO A 115 7.39 -15.92 13.05
CA PRO A 115 8.82 -15.89 12.77
C PRO A 115 9.39 -14.49 13.02
N LEU A 116 10.58 -14.40 13.61
CA LEU A 116 11.22 -13.10 13.90
C LEU A 116 11.33 -12.22 12.65
N MET A 117 11.67 -12.80 11.50
CA MET A 117 11.76 -12.06 10.23
C MET A 117 10.40 -11.50 9.80
N LEU A 118 9.32 -12.27 9.98
CA LEU A 118 7.97 -11.81 9.65
C LEU A 118 7.61 -10.59 10.49
N GLY A 119 7.73 -10.69 11.82
CA GLY A 119 7.41 -9.59 12.72
C GLY A 119 8.28 -8.33 12.49
N LEU A 120 9.56 -8.50 12.13
CA LEU A 120 10.41 -7.36 11.77
C LEU A 120 9.93 -6.65 10.50
N ILE A 121 9.50 -7.40 9.47
CA ILE A 121 8.98 -6.80 8.24
C ILE A 121 7.66 -6.11 8.51
N GLU A 122 6.77 -6.69 9.32
CA GLU A 122 5.52 -6.03 9.71
C GLU A 122 5.75 -4.70 10.42
N ILE A 123 6.73 -4.61 11.32
CA ILE A 123 7.10 -3.35 11.98
C ILE A 123 7.64 -2.33 10.97
N LEU A 124 8.50 -2.75 10.04
CA LEU A 124 9.04 -1.87 9.01
C LEU A 124 7.94 -1.34 8.09
N ASP A 125 7.06 -2.21 7.65
CA ASP A 125 5.93 -1.87 6.80
C ASP A 125 4.91 -0.99 7.54
N PHE A 126 4.69 -1.22 8.83
CA PHE A 126 3.85 -0.36 9.68
C PHE A 126 4.41 1.07 9.71
N ILE A 127 5.72 1.22 9.96
CA ILE A 127 6.40 2.52 9.91
C ILE A 127 6.25 3.15 8.51
N LEU A 128 6.44 2.36 7.45
CA LEU A 128 6.32 2.80 6.07
C LEU A 128 4.90 3.31 5.75
N ALA A 129 3.86 2.63 6.26
CA ALA A 129 2.47 3.06 6.12
C ALA A 129 2.21 4.44 6.75
N PHE A 130 2.81 4.76 7.90
CA PHE A 130 2.74 6.11 8.48
C PHE A 130 3.43 7.17 7.60
N TYR A 131 4.59 6.86 7.01
CA TYR A 131 5.23 7.77 6.07
C TYR A 131 4.36 8.02 4.83
N ILE A 132 3.71 6.97 4.30
CA ILE A 132 2.77 7.08 3.19
C ILE A 132 1.60 7.98 3.57
N LEU A 133 1.00 7.80 4.76
CA LEU A 133 -0.09 8.66 5.24
C LEU A 133 0.31 10.13 5.29
N ALA A 134 1.45 10.43 5.93
CA ALA A 134 1.93 11.80 6.06
C ALA A 134 2.18 12.46 4.70
N LEU A 135 2.84 11.74 3.78
CA LEU A 135 3.16 12.24 2.45
C LEU A 135 1.91 12.36 1.55
N ALA A 136 0.96 11.43 1.66
CA ALA A 136 -0.31 11.49 0.93
C ALA A 136 -1.15 12.69 1.38
N HIS A 137 -1.24 12.95 2.69
CA HIS A 137 -1.88 14.14 3.24
C HIS A 137 -1.20 15.44 2.81
N ARG A 138 0.14 15.48 2.81
CA ARG A 138 0.91 16.60 2.26
C ARG A 138 0.69 16.79 0.77
N GLY A 139 0.55 15.71 0.01
CA GLY A 139 0.22 15.74 -1.42
C GLY A 139 -1.16 16.34 -1.71
N LEU A 140 -2.09 16.24 -0.76
CA LEU A 140 -3.42 16.86 -0.80
C LEU A 140 -3.45 18.29 -0.22
N GLY A 141 -2.34 18.76 0.38
CA GLY A 141 -2.27 20.09 1.02
C GLY A 141 -2.92 20.15 2.40
N HIS A 142 -3.12 19.02 3.08
CA HIS A 142 -3.65 19.00 4.45
C HIS A 142 -2.58 19.30 5.52
N LEU A 143 -1.30 19.10 5.18
CA LEU A 143 -0.10 19.27 6.00
C LEU A 143 0.94 20.04 5.19
#